data_AF-A0A503AX89-F1
#
_entry.id   AF-A0A503AX89-F1
#
_cell.length_a   1.000
_cell.length_b   1.000
_cell.length_c   1.000
_cell.angle_alpha   90.00
_cell.angle_beta   90.00
_cell.angle_gamma   90.00
#
_symmetry.space_group_name_H-M   'P 1'
#
loop_
_entity.id
_entity.type
_entity.pdbx_description
1 polymer ?
#
loop_
_entity_poly.entity_id
_entity_poly.type
_entity_poly.pdbx_seq_one_letter_code
_entity_poly.pdbx_strand_id
1 'polypeptide(L)'
;MRLVLTLLIALAGSAAHAASPEDDYIAARDKAIADITAQESANTAIETIDAQNEKALADLQQRLAAILGPLSVKDFPATGTINVQSLNASDIGYGMLDGLRYAQSDDGPSIVASTRGLTERWLKSKSSEAEADFKLPADIGAALKLDSFYTQAIGSDAAFSGTLDFSLKKPDGADAVVARLGGWTQDVGPIYDQHVVVAVVKGDRVLIAEAPASPAVPKIAACDSIWAAADAAAQKAQQADQGSDQDDQQASDPANAAWEKGDADYRACMAQRLPGDPSFPALLKQAQDLADDMAGK
;
A
#
# COMPACT_ATOMS: atom_id res chain seq x y z
N MET A 1 -54.18 48.16 28.44
CA MET A 1 -54.31 47.09 27.43
C MET A 1 -53.42 47.48 26.26
N ARG A 2 -52.15 47.07 26.22
CA ARG A 2 -51.59 45.83 25.60
C ARG A 2 -51.89 45.72 24.10
N LEU A 3 -50.89 46.01 23.26
CA LEU A 3 -50.64 45.45 21.93
C LEU A 3 -49.14 45.66 21.66
N VAL A 4 -48.26 44.88 22.30
CA VAL A 4 -47.64 43.62 21.83
C VAL A 4 -47.10 43.74 20.40
N LEU A 5 -45.83 44.12 20.36
CA LEU A 5 -44.87 44.04 19.26
C LEU A 5 -44.64 42.55 18.90
N THR A 6 -44.72 42.17 17.63
CA THR A 6 -44.31 40.83 17.18
C THR A 6 -43.29 40.98 16.06
N LEU A 7 -42.01 40.95 16.44
CA LEU A 7 -40.89 40.86 15.53
C LEU A 7 -40.61 39.37 15.32
N LEU A 8 -41.06 38.82 14.19
CA LEU A 8 -40.70 37.47 13.74
C LEU A 8 -39.28 37.50 13.17
N ILE A 9 -38.30 37.14 13.99
CA ILE A 9 -36.93 36.87 13.55
C ILE A 9 -36.94 35.50 12.88
N ALA A 10 -36.88 35.48 11.55
CA ALA A 10 -36.61 34.28 10.79
C ALA A 10 -35.14 33.88 10.99
N LEU A 11 -34.89 32.93 11.89
CA LEU A 11 -33.63 32.18 11.90
C LEU A 11 -33.65 31.22 10.70
N ALA A 12 -33.23 31.71 9.54
CA ALA A 12 -32.64 30.84 8.54
C ALA A 12 -31.32 30.33 9.14
N GLY A 13 -31.39 29.19 9.82
CA GLY A 13 -30.21 28.48 10.31
C GLY A 13 -29.40 28.05 9.10
N SER A 14 -28.37 28.81 8.77
CA SER A 14 -27.23 28.30 8.02
C SER A 14 -26.67 27.15 8.85
N ALA A 15 -27.06 25.92 8.53
CA ALA A 15 -26.36 24.74 9.02
C ALA A 15 -24.93 24.85 8.46
N ALA A 16 -24.03 25.43 9.24
CA ALA A 16 -22.61 25.27 9.00
C ALA A 16 -22.35 23.77 9.11
N HIS A 17 -22.22 23.10 7.96
CA HIS A 17 -21.72 21.75 7.91
C HIS A 17 -20.31 21.82 8.50
N ALA A 18 -20.17 21.44 9.76
CA ALA A 18 -18.87 21.21 10.34
C ALA A 18 -18.14 20.23 9.42
N ALA A 19 -16.92 20.58 9.01
CA ALA A 19 -16.08 19.68 8.23
C ALA A 19 -16.00 18.34 8.97
N SER A 20 -16.08 17.24 8.21
CA SER A 20 -15.91 15.93 8.84
C SER A 20 -14.48 15.81 9.40
N PRO A 21 -14.24 14.96 10.41
CA PRO A 21 -12.87 14.70 10.87
C PRO A 21 -11.90 14.30 9.75
N GLU A 22 -12.39 13.59 8.71
CA GLU A 22 -11.61 13.29 7.51
C GLU A 22 -11.30 14.53 6.67
N ASP A 23 -12.27 15.45 6.47
CA ASP A 23 -12.01 16.70 5.74
C ASP A 23 -11.01 17.59 6.48
N ASP A 24 -11.09 17.67 7.81
CA ASP A 24 -10.13 18.37 8.64
C ASP A 24 -8.72 17.76 8.56
N TYR A 25 -8.63 16.43 8.52
CA TYR A 25 -7.37 15.72 8.30
C TYR A 25 -6.78 16.04 6.91
N ILE A 26 -7.59 15.93 5.85
CA ILE A 26 -7.15 16.20 4.48
C ILE A 26 -6.69 17.65 4.33
N ALA A 27 -7.45 18.61 4.87
CA ALA A 27 -7.06 20.02 4.83
C ALA A 27 -5.73 20.29 5.57
N ALA A 28 -5.50 19.63 6.70
CA ALA A 28 -4.24 19.74 7.44
C ALA A 28 -3.07 19.15 6.64
N ARG A 29 -3.27 17.97 6.02
CA ARG A 29 -2.26 17.30 5.19
C ARG A 29 -1.89 18.14 3.98
N ASP A 30 -2.89 18.58 3.22
CA ASP A 30 -2.67 19.35 1.99
C ASP A 30 -2.01 20.70 2.30
N LYS A 31 -2.34 21.32 3.45
CA LYS A 31 -1.64 22.51 3.93
C LYS A 31 -0.18 22.21 4.24
N ALA A 32 0.12 21.12 4.95
CA ALA A 32 1.49 20.76 5.30
C ALA A 32 2.34 20.48 4.05
N ILE A 33 1.78 19.76 3.07
CA ILE A 33 2.43 19.53 1.77
C ILE A 33 2.73 20.87 1.09
N ALA A 34 1.74 21.77 0.99
CA ALA A 34 1.95 23.07 0.36
C ALA A 34 3.01 23.93 1.08
N ASP A 35 3.04 23.91 2.42
CA ASP A 35 4.04 24.63 3.21
C ASP A 35 5.45 24.04 2.97
N ILE A 36 5.60 22.72 2.88
CA ILE A 36 6.86 22.02 2.58
C ILE A 36 7.33 22.35 1.16
N THR A 37 6.47 22.22 0.15
CA THR A 37 6.80 22.56 -1.24
C THR A 37 7.23 24.03 -1.39
N ALA A 38 6.62 24.94 -0.63
CA ALA A 38 7.03 26.35 -0.62
C ALA A 38 8.42 26.54 -0.01
N GLN A 39 8.77 25.79 1.04
CA GLN A 39 10.11 25.82 1.65
C GLN A 39 11.18 25.27 0.72
N GLU A 40 10.90 24.16 0.02
CA GLU A 40 11.79 23.62 -1.01
C GLU A 40 12.03 24.63 -2.13
N SER A 41 10.96 25.24 -2.64
CA SER A 41 11.03 26.27 -3.67
C SER A 41 11.82 27.51 -3.22
N ALA A 42 11.86 27.78 -1.91
CA ALA A 42 12.64 28.85 -1.32
C ALA A 42 14.11 28.47 -1.01
N ASN A 43 14.55 27.25 -1.34
CA ASN A 43 15.86 26.69 -0.96
C ASN A 43 16.10 26.76 0.56
N THR A 44 15.06 26.49 1.34
CA THR A 44 15.18 26.35 2.81
C THR A 44 16.11 25.19 3.12
N ALA A 45 16.91 25.31 4.19
CA ALA A 45 17.81 24.24 4.62
C ALA A 45 17.04 22.94 4.87
N ILE A 46 17.59 21.80 4.43
CA ILE A 46 16.91 20.50 4.46
C ILE A 46 16.50 20.11 5.88
N GLU A 47 17.34 20.41 6.88
CA GLU A 47 17.06 20.11 8.29
C GLU A 47 15.82 20.85 8.82
N THR A 48 15.49 22.01 8.23
CA THR A 48 14.27 22.76 8.58
C THR A 48 13.05 22.15 7.92
N ILE A 49 13.18 21.67 6.68
CA ILE A 49 12.12 20.96 5.95
C ILE A 49 11.80 19.64 6.66
N ASP A 50 12.82 18.87 7.03
CA ASP A 50 12.70 17.59 7.74
C ASP A 50 11.98 17.78 9.08
N ALA A 51 12.41 18.75 9.89
CA ALA A 51 11.76 19.04 11.17
C ALA A 51 10.29 19.46 11.01
N GLN A 52 9.96 20.18 9.93
CA GLN A 52 8.57 20.56 9.62
C GLN A 52 7.75 19.36 9.13
N ASN A 53 8.34 18.47 8.33
CA ASN A 53 7.73 17.21 7.90
C ASN A 53 7.41 16.31 9.10
N GLU A 54 8.38 16.05 9.98
CA GLU A 54 8.19 15.25 11.19
C GLU A 54 7.06 15.80 12.08
N LYS A 55 7.06 17.12 12.29
CA LYS A 55 6.02 17.80 13.07
C LYS A 55 4.63 17.65 12.44
N ALA A 56 4.53 17.80 11.12
CA ALA A 56 3.27 17.65 10.41
C ALA A 56 2.77 16.20 10.45
N LEU A 57 3.65 15.22 10.22
CA LEU A 57 3.31 13.80 10.34
C LEU A 57 2.80 13.44 11.75
N ALA A 58 3.40 14.00 12.80
CA ALA A 58 2.93 13.80 14.18
C ALA A 58 1.52 14.37 14.43
N ASP A 59 1.20 15.56 13.91
CA ASP A 59 -0.16 16.13 13.98
C ASP A 59 -1.17 15.28 13.18
N LEU A 60 -0.80 14.87 11.98
CA LEU A 60 -1.62 14.00 11.13
C LEU A 60 -1.88 12.63 11.77
N GLN A 61 -0.89 12.05 12.44
CA GLN A 61 -1.05 10.80 13.18
C GLN A 61 -2.11 10.94 14.29
N GLN A 62 -2.10 12.04 15.05
CA GLN A 62 -3.10 12.28 16.10
C GLN A 62 -4.51 12.40 15.53
N ARG A 63 -4.67 13.09 14.40
CA ARG A 63 -5.96 13.21 13.71
C ARG A 63 -6.46 11.86 13.21
N LEU A 64 -5.59 11.06 12.58
CA LEU A 64 -5.91 9.71 12.15
C LEU A 64 -6.29 8.80 13.32
N ALA A 65 -5.57 8.89 14.45
CA ALA A 65 -5.91 8.13 15.65
C ALA A 65 -7.31 8.49 16.18
N ALA A 66 -7.72 9.76 16.08
CA ALA A 66 -9.07 10.19 16.45
C ALA A 66 -10.15 9.68 15.47
N ILE A 67 -9.85 9.60 14.17
CA ILE A 67 -10.74 9.09 13.12
C ILE A 67 -10.89 7.56 13.22
N LEU A 68 -9.78 6.85 13.41
CA LEU A 68 -9.72 5.39 13.39
C LEU A 68 -10.07 4.76 14.75
N GLY A 69 -9.78 5.47 15.85
CA GLY A 69 -9.87 4.88 17.18
C GLY A 69 -8.87 3.73 17.37
N PRO A 70 -8.99 2.98 18.49
CA PRO A 70 -8.10 1.86 18.75
C PRO A 70 -8.36 0.69 17.79
N LEU A 71 -7.29 0.06 17.32
CA LEU A 71 -7.41 -1.19 16.56
C LEU A 71 -7.88 -2.31 17.48
N SER A 72 -8.91 -3.04 17.03
CA SER A 72 -9.49 -4.17 17.74
C SER A 72 -9.28 -5.46 16.95
N VAL A 73 -8.04 -5.73 16.56
CA VAL A 73 -7.63 -6.96 15.86
C VAL A 73 -6.75 -7.77 16.79
N LYS A 74 -7.00 -9.08 16.84
CA LYS A 74 -6.31 -10.02 17.73
C LYS A 74 -4.79 -9.94 17.54
N ASP A 75 -4.05 -9.96 18.65
CA ASP A 75 -2.58 -9.97 18.72
C ASP A 75 -1.86 -8.72 18.15
N PHE A 76 -2.57 -7.74 17.59
CA PHE A 76 -2.01 -6.46 17.14
C PHE A 76 -2.10 -5.37 18.24
N PRO A 77 -1.21 -4.37 18.24
CA PRO A 77 -1.30 -3.26 19.18
C PRO A 77 -2.56 -2.43 18.90
N ALA A 78 -3.14 -1.85 19.97
CA ALA A 78 -4.32 -1.00 19.84
C ALA A 78 -4.02 0.37 19.22
N THR A 79 -2.75 0.80 19.23
CA THR A 79 -2.27 2.09 18.70
C THR A 79 -1.26 1.85 17.58
N GLY A 80 -1.28 2.71 16.57
CA GLY A 80 -0.39 2.63 15.41
C GLY A 80 0.33 3.95 15.14
N THR A 81 1.28 3.90 14.22
CA THR A 81 2.01 5.07 13.69
C THR A 81 1.44 5.46 12.33
N ILE A 82 1.65 6.70 11.88
CA ILE A 82 1.20 7.12 10.55
C ILE A 82 1.85 6.26 9.45
N ASN A 83 1.04 5.83 8.47
CA ASN A 83 1.52 5.00 7.34
C ASN A 83 2.24 5.84 6.28
N VAL A 84 1.81 7.09 6.06
CA VAL A 84 2.52 8.04 5.19
C VAL A 84 3.84 8.42 5.83
N GLN A 85 4.95 8.25 5.09
CA GLN A 85 6.30 8.45 5.64
C GLN A 85 6.88 9.81 5.31
N SER A 86 6.45 10.44 4.22
CA SER A 86 6.84 11.81 3.87
C SER A 86 5.68 12.60 3.27
N LEU A 87 5.66 13.90 3.54
CA LEU A 87 4.80 14.89 2.90
C LEU A 87 5.55 15.67 1.81
N ASN A 88 6.83 15.35 1.58
CA ASN A 88 7.63 15.89 0.50
C ASN A 88 7.52 14.98 -0.74
N ALA A 89 7.10 15.56 -1.87
CA ALA A 89 6.93 14.82 -3.13
C ALA A 89 8.22 14.21 -3.70
N SER A 90 9.38 14.67 -3.24
CA SER A 90 10.70 14.17 -3.66
C SER A 90 11.17 12.94 -2.85
N ASP A 91 10.50 12.62 -1.75
CA ASP A 91 10.94 11.60 -0.81
C ASP A 91 10.19 10.27 -0.98
N ILE A 92 10.87 9.20 -0.58
CA ILE A 92 10.28 7.86 -0.43
C ILE A 92 9.12 7.93 0.58
N GLY A 93 8.03 7.23 0.26
CA GLY A 93 6.83 7.14 1.09
C GLY A 93 5.92 8.37 1.05
N TYR A 94 6.13 9.28 0.09
CA TYR A 94 5.16 10.30 -0.28
C TYR A 94 3.92 9.72 -0.96
N GLY A 95 2.75 10.27 -0.61
CA GLY A 95 1.50 9.92 -1.28
C GLY A 95 1.03 8.49 -1.03
N MET A 96 1.54 7.84 0.02
CA MET A 96 1.04 6.55 0.50
C MET A 96 -0.40 6.66 1.00
N LEU A 97 -1.05 5.52 1.24
CA LEU A 97 -2.43 5.49 1.75
C LEU A 97 -2.50 6.17 3.12
N ASP A 98 -3.42 7.13 3.26
CA ASP A 98 -3.72 7.80 4.52
C ASP A 98 -4.28 6.78 5.53
N GLY A 99 -3.56 6.57 6.63
CA GLY A 99 -3.92 5.55 7.62
C GLY A 99 -2.89 5.39 8.72
N LEU A 100 -3.18 4.48 9.66
CA LEU A 100 -2.24 4.09 10.71
C LEU A 100 -1.74 2.67 10.47
N ARG A 101 -0.44 2.45 10.69
CA ARG A 101 0.23 1.16 10.70
C ARG A 101 0.38 0.65 12.14
N TYR A 102 -0.07 -0.58 12.36
CA TYR A 102 -0.05 -1.29 13.64
C TYR A 102 0.90 -2.48 13.47
N ALA A 103 2.16 -2.31 13.83
CA ALA A 103 3.19 -3.35 13.68
C ALA A 103 3.43 -4.08 15.00
N GLN A 104 3.59 -5.40 14.96
CA GLN A 104 3.99 -6.20 16.13
C GLN A 104 5.49 -6.05 16.46
N SER A 105 6.31 -5.82 15.44
CA SER A 105 7.74 -5.53 15.48
C SER A 105 8.18 -4.96 14.12
N ASP A 106 9.41 -4.46 14.01
CA ASP A 106 9.92 -3.84 12.78
C ASP A 106 9.81 -4.77 11.54
N ASP A 107 10.21 -6.04 11.68
CA ASP A 107 10.13 -7.06 10.61
C ASP A 107 8.92 -8.01 10.78
N GLY A 108 7.99 -7.68 11.67
CA GLY A 108 6.89 -8.54 12.06
C GLY A 108 5.62 -8.33 11.24
N PRO A 109 4.54 -9.07 11.56
CA PRO A 109 3.23 -8.76 11.02
C PRO A 109 2.83 -7.31 11.31
N SER A 110 2.23 -6.66 10.31
CA SER A 110 1.69 -5.31 10.44
C SER A 110 0.31 -5.19 9.78
N ILE A 111 -0.52 -4.27 10.27
CA ILE A 111 -1.79 -3.89 9.64
C ILE A 111 -1.76 -2.41 9.35
N VAL A 112 -2.06 -2.00 8.12
CA VAL A 112 -2.43 -0.63 7.79
C VAL A 112 -3.95 -0.51 7.83
N ALA A 113 -4.46 0.39 8.67
CA ALA A 113 -5.88 0.70 8.75
C ALA A 113 -6.17 2.09 8.17
N SER A 114 -7.17 2.15 7.31
CA SER A 114 -7.75 3.39 6.77
C SER A 114 -9.27 3.34 6.86
N THR A 115 -9.91 4.47 6.53
CA THR A 115 -11.34 4.49 6.28
C THR A 115 -11.62 4.29 4.79
N ARG A 116 -12.85 3.89 4.48
CA ARG A 116 -13.34 3.85 3.10
C ARG A 116 -13.24 5.24 2.44
N GLY A 117 -13.64 6.30 3.16
CA GLY A 117 -13.63 7.66 2.64
C GLY A 117 -12.22 8.16 2.28
N LEU A 118 -11.24 7.91 3.15
CA LEU A 118 -9.83 8.23 2.87
C LEU A 118 -9.28 7.38 1.72
N THR A 119 -9.59 6.08 1.70
CA THR A 119 -9.16 5.18 0.61
C THR A 119 -9.73 5.60 -0.74
N GLU A 120 -11.01 5.96 -0.82
CA GLU A 120 -11.65 6.44 -2.05
C GLU A 120 -11.05 7.76 -2.54
N ARG A 121 -10.76 8.70 -1.63
CA ARG A 121 -10.08 9.97 -1.97
C ARG A 121 -8.67 9.73 -2.48
N TRP A 122 -7.92 8.86 -1.82
CA TRP A 122 -6.59 8.46 -2.24
C TRP A 122 -6.60 7.82 -3.63
N LEU A 123 -7.46 6.81 -3.86
CA LEU A 123 -7.62 6.17 -5.17
C LEU A 123 -8.07 7.14 -6.26
N LYS A 124 -8.92 8.12 -5.93
CA LYS A 124 -9.29 9.17 -6.88
C LYS A 124 -8.06 9.98 -7.32
N SER A 125 -7.19 10.36 -6.38
CA SER A 125 -5.92 11.01 -6.70
C SER A 125 -5.05 10.11 -7.60
N LYS A 126 -4.91 8.84 -7.24
CA LYS A 126 -4.13 7.85 -8.00
C LYS A 126 -4.69 7.57 -9.39
N SER A 127 -6.00 7.67 -9.58
CA SER A 127 -6.63 7.51 -10.90
C SER A 127 -6.34 8.68 -11.86
N SER A 128 -5.89 9.81 -11.32
CA SER A 128 -5.56 11.02 -12.08
C SER A 128 -4.06 11.26 -12.29
N GLU A 129 -3.20 10.31 -11.86
CA GLU A 129 -1.76 10.38 -12.09
C GLU A 129 -1.44 10.58 -13.58
N ALA A 130 -0.35 11.27 -13.91
CA ALA A 130 0.02 11.46 -15.31
C ALA A 130 0.57 10.17 -15.93
N GLU A 131 1.52 9.55 -15.23
CA GLU A 131 2.21 8.35 -15.63
C GLU A 131 1.29 7.13 -15.54
N ALA A 132 1.27 6.32 -16.61
CA ALA A 132 0.37 5.18 -16.71
C ALA A 132 0.64 4.11 -15.63
N ASP A 133 1.91 3.89 -15.29
CA ASP A 133 2.33 2.84 -14.35
C ASP A 133 1.95 3.16 -12.89
N PHE A 134 1.73 4.44 -12.57
CA PHE A 134 1.25 4.87 -11.25
C PHE A 134 -0.27 4.95 -11.14
N LYS A 135 -1.00 4.85 -12.25
CA LYS A 135 -2.47 4.92 -12.23
C LYS A 135 -3.08 3.71 -11.53
N LEU A 136 -3.94 3.99 -10.56
CA LEU A 136 -4.81 2.98 -9.95
C LEU A 136 -6.26 3.21 -10.34
N PRO A 137 -7.07 2.16 -10.48
CA PRO A 137 -8.51 2.32 -10.67
C PRO A 137 -9.13 2.96 -9.42
N ALA A 138 -10.14 3.80 -9.62
CA ALA A 138 -10.84 4.46 -8.51
C ALA A 138 -11.70 3.49 -7.66
N ASP A 139 -12.06 2.32 -8.21
CA ASP A 139 -12.80 1.28 -7.49
C ASP A 139 -11.87 0.49 -6.56
N ILE A 140 -12.19 0.46 -5.26
CA ILE A 140 -11.37 -0.25 -4.26
C ILE A 140 -11.21 -1.72 -4.62
N GLY A 141 -12.29 -2.41 -5.01
CA GLY A 141 -12.23 -3.84 -5.30
C GLY A 141 -11.35 -4.20 -6.49
N ALA A 142 -11.30 -3.32 -7.50
CA ALA A 142 -10.39 -3.43 -8.63
C ALA A 142 -8.95 -3.11 -8.24
N ALA A 143 -8.74 -2.05 -7.45
CA ALA A 143 -7.40 -1.62 -7.03
C ALA A 143 -6.71 -2.70 -6.18
N LEU A 144 -7.44 -3.32 -5.25
CA LEU A 144 -6.94 -4.40 -4.39
C LEU A 144 -6.37 -5.62 -5.14
N LYS A 145 -6.62 -5.75 -6.45
CA LYS A 145 -6.10 -6.87 -7.25
C LYS A 145 -4.77 -6.55 -7.94
N LEU A 146 -4.27 -5.35 -7.79
CA LEU A 146 -3.08 -4.87 -8.49
C LEU A 146 -1.88 -4.82 -7.54
N ASP A 147 -0.72 -5.27 -8.01
CA ASP A 147 0.55 -5.15 -7.29
C ASP A 147 0.87 -3.69 -6.95
N SER A 148 0.65 -2.80 -7.92
CA SER A 148 0.86 -1.35 -7.76
C SER A 148 0.01 -0.71 -6.67
N PHE A 149 -1.14 -1.29 -6.31
CA PHE A 149 -1.91 -0.82 -5.16
C PHE A 149 -1.11 -1.03 -3.87
N TYR A 150 -0.56 -2.22 -3.65
CA TYR A 150 0.18 -2.54 -2.43
C TYR A 150 1.51 -1.79 -2.37
N THR A 151 2.22 -1.70 -3.49
CA THR A 151 3.42 -0.86 -3.64
C THR A 151 3.15 0.57 -3.19
N GLN A 152 2.10 1.21 -3.72
CA GLN A 152 1.82 2.61 -3.39
C GLN A 152 1.13 2.80 -2.04
N ALA A 153 0.35 1.83 -1.56
CA ALA A 153 -0.43 1.99 -0.33
C ALA A 153 0.44 1.75 0.90
N ILE A 154 1.26 0.70 0.89
CA ILE A 154 1.97 0.21 2.09
C ILE A 154 3.45 -0.13 1.84
N GLY A 155 3.91 -0.10 0.58
CA GLY A 155 5.32 -0.27 0.24
C GLY A 155 6.13 0.98 0.58
N SER A 156 7.22 0.80 1.32
CA SER A 156 8.11 1.89 1.72
C SER A 156 9.05 2.22 0.56
N ASP A 157 10.04 1.35 0.33
CA ASP A 157 11.14 1.53 -0.60
C ASP A 157 11.23 0.39 -1.63
N ALA A 158 10.28 -0.54 -1.62
CA ALA A 158 10.27 -1.71 -2.49
C ALA A 158 8.88 -1.94 -3.10
N ALA A 159 8.85 -2.52 -4.30
CA ALA A 159 7.62 -2.86 -4.98
C ALA A 159 7.11 -4.22 -4.49
N PHE A 160 5.79 -4.31 -4.28
CA PHE A 160 5.14 -5.60 -4.10
C PHE A 160 5.09 -6.31 -5.46
N SER A 161 5.54 -7.55 -5.50
CA SER A 161 5.36 -8.43 -6.66
C SER A 161 4.59 -9.67 -6.24
N GLY A 162 3.40 -9.83 -6.81
CA GLY A 162 2.50 -10.94 -6.52
C GLY A 162 2.99 -12.24 -7.14
N THR A 163 3.03 -13.29 -6.32
CA THR A 163 3.27 -14.68 -6.74
C THR A 163 1.95 -15.39 -7.02
N LEU A 164 0.98 -15.30 -6.10
CA LEU A 164 -0.27 -16.07 -6.15
C LEU A 164 -1.39 -15.35 -5.39
N ASP A 165 -2.63 -15.43 -5.88
CA ASP A 165 -3.80 -15.01 -5.11
C ASP A 165 -4.42 -16.20 -4.35
N PHE A 166 -4.67 -16.02 -3.06
CA PHE A 166 -5.35 -17.02 -2.23
C PHE A 166 -6.86 -16.99 -2.45
N SER A 167 -7.46 -18.18 -2.56
CA SER A 167 -8.91 -18.35 -2.57
C SER A 167 -9.45 -18.41 -1.15
N LEU A 168 -9.77 -17.25 -0.58
CA LEU A 168 -10.33 -17.17 0.77
C LEU A 168 -11.84 -17.34 0.80
N LYS A 169 -12.35 -17.82 1.94
CA LYS A 169 -13.74 -17.65 2.30
C LYS A 169 -13.92 -16.22 2.80
N LYS A 170 -14.79 -15.44 2.14
CA LYS A 170 -15.08 -14.07 2.58
C LYS A 170 -15.64 -14.06 4.01
N PRO A 171 -15.03 -13.30 4.95
CA PRO A 171 -15.57 -13.15 6.30
C PRO A 171 -16.97 -12.55 6.30
N ASP A 172 -17.76 -12.86 7.33
CA ASP A 172 -19.15 -12.37 7.42
C ASP A 172 -19.19 -10.86 7.61
N GLY A 173 -20.05 -10.20 6.82
CA GLY A 173 -20.18 -8.75 6.80
C GLY A 173 -19.03 -8.00 6.11
N ALA A 174 -17.99 -8.70 5.61
CA ALA A 174 -17.01 -8.06 4.74
C ALA A 174 -17.61 -7.80 3.36
N ASP A 175 -17.35 -6.61 2.84
CA ASP A 175 -17.75 -6.20 1.49
C ASP A 175 -16.83 -6.86 0.46
N ALA A 176 -15.53 -6.82 0.73
CA ALA A 176 -14.48 -7.45 -0.08
C ALA A 176 -13.38 -8.06 0.79
N VAL A 177 -12.75 -9.12 0.28
CA VAL A 177 -11.48 -9.65 0.77
C VAL A 177 -10.61 -9.99 -0.43
N VAL A 178 -9.34 -9.62 -0.38
CA VAL A 178 -8.31 -10.05 -1.32
C VAL A 178 -7.12 -10.51 -0.51
N ALA A 179 -6.57 -11.67 -0.83
CA ALA A 179 -5.38 -12.18 -0.17
C ALA A 179 -4.41 -12.69 -1.22
N ARG A 180 -3.14 -12.33 -1.03
CA ARG A 180 -2.07 -12.53 -2.00
C ARG A 180 -0.83 -13.00 -1.29
N LEU A 181 -0.09 -13.87 -1.95
CA LEU A 181 1.26 -14.24 -1.61
C LEU A 181 2.18 -13.49 -2.57
N GLY A 182 3.21 -12.85 -2.07
CA GLY A 182 4.19 -12.12 -2.87
C GLY A 182 5.34 -11.65 -2.01
N GLY A 183 6.18 -10.75 -2.49
CA GLY A 183 7.18 -10.13 -1.63
C GLY A 183 7.59 -8.75 -2.13
N TRP A 184 8.41 -8.09 -1.32
CA TRP A 184 8.88 -6.73 -1.52
C TRP A 184 10.26 -6.77 -2.19
N THR A 185 10.40 -6.18 -3.38
CA THR A 185 11.68 -6.17 -4.11
C THR A 185 11.92 -4.84 -4.82
N GLN A 186 13.20 -4.42 -4.91
CA GLN A 186 13.67 -3.35 -5.80
C GLN A 186 14.24 -3.90 -7.10
N ASP A 187 14.66 -5.17 -7.09
CA ASP A 187 15.34 -5.84 -8.19
C ASP A 187 14.45 -6.89 -8.86
N VAL A 188 14.75 -7.20 -10.11
CA VAL A 188 14.10 -8.29 -10.85
C VAL A 188 14.68 -9.63 -10.42
N GLY A 189 13.82 -10.58 -10.07
CA GLY A 189 14.18 -11.98 -9.83
C GLY A 189 13.37 -12.65 -8.73
N PRO A 190 13.68 -13.93 -8.43
CA PRO A 190 12.96 -14.73 -7.45
C PRO A 190 12.95 -14.09 -6.07
N ILE A 191 11.75 -13.88 -5.55
CA ILE A 191 11.53 -13.38 -4.19
C ILE A 191 11.31 -14.59 -3.28
N TYR A 192 12.36 -14.95 -2.55
CA TYR A 192 12.33 -16.09 -1.63
C TYR A 192 11.67 -15.75 -0.30
N ASP A 193 11.83 -14.53 0.17
CA ASP A 193 11.22 -14.02 1.39
C ASP A 193 9.84 -13.47 1.06
N GLN A 194 8.84 -14.35 1.06
CA GLN A 194 7.47 -14.00 0.71
C GLN A 194 6.63 -13.68 1.95
N HIS A 195 5.65 -12.83 1.74
CA HIS A 195 4.67 -12.35 2.69
C HIS A 195 3.27 -12.76 2.24
N VAL A 196 2.43 -13.07 3.23
CA VAL A 196 0.98 -13.15 3.06
C VAL A 196 0.43 -11.73 3.28
N VAL A 197 -0.18 -11.16 2.25
CA VAL A 197 -0.79 -9.83 2.27
C VAL A 197 -2.29 -9.98 2.10
N VAL A 198 -3.07 -9.43 3.04
CA VAL A 198 -4.53 -9.59 3.08
C VAL A 198 -5.19 -8.23 3.23
N ALA A 199 -6.07 -7.88 2.30
CA ALA A 199 -6.91 -6.69 2.38
C ALA A 199 -8.36 -7.09 2.70
N VAL A 200 -8.94 -6.48 3.73
CA VAL A 200 -10.34 -6.61 4.10
C VAL A 200 -11.02 -5.25 4.05
N VAL A 201 -12.15 -5.21 3.35
CA VAL A 201 -13.04 -4.05 3.32
C VAL A 201 -14.33 -4.41 4.04
N LYS A 202 -14.66 -3.69 5.10
CA LYS A 202 -15.85 -3.97 5.92
C LYS A 202 -16.42 -2.67 6.48
N GLY A 203 -17.61 -2.30 6.01
CA GLY A 203 -18.28 -1.09 6.49
C GLY A 203 -17.48 0.16 6.12
N ASP A 204 -17.06 0.93 7.12
CA ASP A 204 -16.24 2.13 6.92
C ASP A 204 -14.73 1.87 6.96
N ARG A 205 -14.28 0.62 7.17
CA ARG A 205 -12.85 0.27 7.31
C ARG A 205 -12.28 -0.41 6.07
N VAL A 206 -11.04 -0.06 5.78
CA VAL A 206 -10.14 -0.78 4.87
C VAL A 206 -8.90 -1.15 5.68
N LEU A 207 -8.67 -2.45 5.86
CA LEU A 207 -7.52 -2.98 6.60
C LEU A 207 -6.64 -3.78 5.64
N ILE A 208 -5.33 -3.58 5.70
CA ILE A 208 -4.34 -4.30 4.88
C ILE A 208 -3.31 -4.89 5.83
N ALA A 209 -3.39 -6.20 6.07
CA ALA A 209 -2.38 -6.94 6.81
C ALA A 209 -1.26 -7.39 5.88
N GLU A 210 -0.03 -7.39 6.40
CA GLU A 210 1.09 -8.14 5.85
C GLU A 210 1.74 -8.94 6.97
N ALA A 211 2.20 -10.15 6.64
CA ALA A 211 2.96 -11.00 7.56
C ALA A 211 3.94 -11.86 6.77
N PRO A 212 5.15 -12.13 7.29
CA PRO A 212 6.03 -13.13 6.71
C PRO A 212 5.29 -14.46 6.53
N ALA A 213 5.50 -15.12 5.39
CA ALA A 213 4.88 -16.40 5.09
C ALA A 213 5.33 -17.45 6.11
N SER A 214 4.35 -18.10 6.77
CA SER A 214 4.60 -19.11 7.79
C SER A 214 3.72 -20.34 7.53
N PRO A 215 4.32 -21.48 7.10
CA PRO A 215 5.75 -21.72 6.93
C PRO A 215 6.34 -20.93 5.76
N ALA A 216 7.67 -20.81 5.72
CA ALA A 216 8.37 -20.21 4.59
C ALA A 216 7.99 -20.90 3.28
N VAL A 217 7.84 -20.12 2.21
CA VAL A 217 7.48 -20.64 0.88
C VAL A 217 8.62 -21.53 0.37
N PRO A 218 8.35 -22.78 -0.04
CA PRO A 218 9.38 -23.69 -0.48
C PRO A 218 9.96 -23.27 -1.84
N LYS A 219 11.25 -23.53 -2.03
CA LYS A 219 11.87 -23.43 -3.35
C LYS A 219 11.45 -24.63 -4.21
N ILE A 220 10.83 -24.37 -5.35
CA ILE A 220 10.40 -25.40 -6.28
C ILE A 220 11.45 -25.50 -7.39
N ALA A 221 12.24 -26.57 -7.39
CA ALA A 221 13.39 -26.74 -8.29
C ALA A 221 13.07 -26.53 -9.78
N ALA A 222 11.86 -26.91 -10.21
CA ALA A 222 11.40 -26.68 -11.58
C ALA A 222 11.23 -25.20 -11.91
N CYS A 223 10.81 -24.37 -10.95
CA CYS A 223 10.68 -22.93 -11.12
C CYS A 223 12.05 -22.25 -11.03
N ASP A 224 12.90 -22.65 -10.07
CA ASP A 224 14.28 -22.13 -9.98
C ASP A 224 15.07 -22.37 -11.29
N SER A 225 14.81 -23.49 -11.98
CA SER A 225 15.43 -23.78 -13.28
C SER A 225 15.00 -22.80 -14.39
N ILE A 226 13.78 -22.27 -14.34
CA ILE A 226 13.29 -21.24 -15.27
C ILE A 226 14.09 -19.95 -15.05
N TRP A 227 14.22 -19.52 -13.80
CA TRP A 227 15.01 -18.34 -13.47
C TRP A 227 16.47 -18.51 -13.86
N ALA A 228 17.10 -19.64 -13.52
CA ALA A 228 18.50 -19.89 -13.85
C ALA A 228 18.78 -19.82 -15.37
N ALA A 229 17.84 -20.28 -16.20
CA ALA A 229 17.95 -20.17 -17.65
C ALA A 229 17.83 -18.71 -18.14
N ALA A 230 16.93 -17.93 -17.55
CA ALA A 230 16.76 -16.52 -17.86
C ALA A 230 17.98 -15.69 -17.44
N ASP A 231 18.49 -15.91 -16.23
CA ASP A 231 19.68 -15.25 -15.71
C ASP A 231 20.92 -15.56 -16.57
N ALA A 232 21.12 -16.81 -16.98
CA ALA A 232 22.20 -17.17 -17.90
C ALA A 232 22.06 -16.48 -19.28
N ALA A 233 20.82 -16.31 -19.78
CA ALA A 233 20.56 -15.60 -21.02
C ALA A 233 20.85 -14.09 -20.88
N ALA A 234 20.44 -13.49 -19.76
CA ALA A 234 20.69 -12.08 -19.46
C ALA A 234 22.19 -11.79 -19.34
N GLN A 235 22.94 -12.59 -18.58
CA GLN A 235 24.38 -12.45 -18.44
C GLN A 235 25.11 -12.56 -19.80
N LYS A 236 24.64 -13.45 -20.68
CA LYS A 236 25.18 -13.57 -22.03
C LYS A 236 24.90 -12.34 -22.90
N ALA A 237 23.72 -11.73 -22.76
CA ALA A 237 23.38 -10.47 -23.44
C ALA A 237 24.27 -9.32 -22.95
N GLN A 238 24.44 -9.17 -21.63
CA GLN A 238 25.34 -8.15 -21.06
C GLN A 238 26.78 -8.29 -21.53
N GLN A 239 27.29 -9.51 -21.67
CA GLN A 239 28.64 -9.76 -22.20
C GLN A 239 28.78 -9.41 -23.68
N ALA A 240 27.70 -9.55 -24.47
CA ALA A 240 27.70 -9.21 -25.89
C ALA A 240 27.68 -7.69 -26.12
N ASP A 241 27.04 -6.93 -25.23
CA ASP A 241 26.87 -5.47 -25.33
C ASP A 241 28.06 -4.66 -24.77
N GLN A 242 29.00 -5.30 -24.06
CA GLN A 242 30.24 -4.67 -23.55
C GLN A 242 31.23 -4.19 -24.65
N GLY A 243 30.86 -4.28 -25.94
CA GLY A 243 31.68 -3.86 -27.08
C GLY A 243 31.02 -2.82 -28.01
N SER A 244 29.83 -2.31 -27.69
CA SER A 244 29.11 -1.30 -28.49
C SER A 244 29.08 0.05 -27.78
N ASP A 245 29.40 1.13 -28.50
CA ASP A 245 29.34 2.51 -28.00
C ASP A 245 27.92 2.83 -27.45
N GLN A 246 27.86 3.22 -26.18
CA GLN A 246 26.66 3.33 -25.35
C GLN A 246 25.83 4.61 -25.61
N ASP A 247 25.44 4.90 -26.85
CA ASP A 247 24.68 6.12 -27.16
C ASP A 247 23.16 5.93 -27.34
N ASP A 248 22.63 4.70 -27.35
CA ASP A 248 21.19 4.45 -27.56
C ASP A 248 20.49 3.88 -26.31
N GLN A 249 20.19 4.75 -25.34
CA GLN A 249 19.48 4.44 -24.07
C GLN A 249 17.98 4.05 -24.22
N GLN A 250 17.48 3.78 -25.42
CA GLN A 250 16.04 3.57 -25.67
C GLN A 250 15.67 2.23 -26.31
N ALA A 251 16.63 1.34 -26.56
CA ALA A 251 16.32 -0.07 -26.79
C ALA A 251 16.22 -0.78 -25.43
N SER A 252 15.18 -1.59 -25.22
CA SER A 252 15.11 -2.50 -24.08
C SER A 252 16.41 -3.30 -24.00
N ASP A 253 17.20 -3.11 -22.94
CA ASP A 253 18.39 -3.90 -22.68
C ASP A 253 17.98 -5.38 -22.75
N PRO A 254 18.49 -6.16 -23.73
CA PRO A 254 18.10 -7.56 -23.89
C PRO A 254 18.32 -8.39 -22.62
N ALA A 255 19.24 -7.98 -21.74
CA ALA A 255 19.41 -8.57 -20.43
C ALA A 255 18.22 -8.29 -19.50
N ASN A 256 17.80 -7.04 -19.39
CA ASN A 256 16.62 -6.67 -18.60
C ASN A 256 15.36 -7.37 -19.10
N ALA A 257 15.16 -7.43 -20.42
CA ALA A 257 14.02 -8.14 -21.00
C ALA A 257 14.05 -9.65 -20.67
N ALA A 258 15.25 -10.26 -20.65
CA ALA A 258 15.41 -11.66 -20.24
C ALA A 258 15.13 -11.86 -18.75
N TRP A 259 15.60 -10.98 -17.87
CA TRP A 259 15.31 -11.02 -16.44
C TRP A 259 13.82 -10.80 -16.15
N GLU A 260 13.18 -9.76 -16.71
CA GLU A 260 11.76 -9.46 -16.49
C GLU A 260 10.87 -10.64 -16.89
N LYS A 261 11.16 -11.22 -18.06
CA LYS A 261 10.46 -12.43 -18.52
C LYS A 261 10.74 -13.62 -17.60
N GLY A 262 11.99 -13.80 -17.18
CA GLY A 262 12.40 -14.88 -16.28
C GLY A 262 11.69 -14.84 -14.93
N ASP A 263 11.59 -13.64 -14.34
CA ASP A 263 10.85 -13.42 -13.09
C ASP A 263 9.36 -13.70 -13.27
N ALA A 264 8.73 -13.16 -14.32
CA ALA A 264 7.32 -13.40 -14.60
C ALA A 264 7.01 -14.90 -14.81
N ASP A 265 7.84 -15.61 -15.57
CA ASP A 265 7.70 -17.05 -15.80
C ASP A 265 7.96 -17.86 -14.51
N TYR A 266 8.93 -17.44 -13.68
CA TYR A 266 9.21 -18.03 -12.37
C TYR A 266 7.98 -17.94 -11.46
N ARG A 267 7.40 -16.74 -11.32
CA ARG A 267 6.21 -16.52 -10.49
C ARG A 267 5.00 -17.28 -11.02
N ALA A 268 4.80 -17.31 -12.33
CA ALA A 268 3.75 -18.13 -12.94
C ALA A 268 3.91 -19.63 -12.64
N CYS A 269 5.16 -20.15 -12.68
CA CYS A 269 5.46 -21.52 -12.28
C CYS A 269 5.16 -21.77 -10.80
N MET A 270 5.55 -20.84 -9.92
CA MET A 270 5.26 -20.92 -8.49
C MET A 270 3.75 -20.92 -8.24
N ALA A 271 2.99 -20.01 -8.86
CA ALA A 271 1.53 -19.94 -8.75
C ALA A 271 0.85 -21.24 -9.15
N GLN A 272 1.37 -21.91 -10.18
CA GLN A 272 0.82 -23.17 -10.67
C GLN A 272 1.14 -24.35 -9.74
N ARG A 273 2.35 -24.39 -9.17
CA ARG A 273 2.85 -25.57 -8.45
C ARG A 273 2.64 -25.50 -6.95
N LEU A 274 2.73 -24.32 -6.36
CA LEU A 274 2.62 -24.12 -4.92
C LEU A 274 1.30 -24.66 -4.35
N PRO A 275 0.12 -24.55 -5.00
CA PRO A 275 -1.12 -25.14 -4.47
C PRO A 275 -1.07 -26.65 -4.25
N GLY A 276 -0.17 -27.37 -4.94
CA GLY A 276 0.06 -28.81 -4.75
C GLY A 276 1.12 -29.14 -3.71
N ASP A 277 1.80 -28.15 -3.14
CA ASP A 277 2.84 -28.33 -2.13
C ASP A 277 2.24 -28.53 -0.72
N PRO A 278 2.86 -29.37 0.15
CA PRO A 278 2.39 -29.58 1.52
C PRO A 278 2.32 -28.33 2.41
N SER A 279 3.07 -27.27 2.09
CA SER A 279 3.05 -25.99 2.82
C SER A 279 1.81 -25.15 2.54
N PHE A 280 1.18 -25.31 1.38
CA PHE A 280 0.11 -24.43 0.92
C PHE A 280 -1.12 -24.36 1.83
N PRO A 281 -1.62 -25.47 2.41
CA PRO A 281 -2.75 -25.40 3.35
C PRO A 281 -2.47 -24.52 4.57
N ALA A 282 -1.22 -24.48 5.05
CA ALA A 282 -0.83 -23.64 6.18
C ALA A 282 -0.77 -22.15 5.78
N LEU A 283 -0.24 -21.83 4.59
CA LEU A 283 -0.25 -20.48 4.03
C LEU A 283 -1.67 -19.96 3.79
N LEU A 284 -2.53 -20.79 3.20
CA LEU A 284 -3.95 -20.45 3.00
C LEU A 284 -4.66 -20.22 4.33
N LYS A 285 -4.35 -21.04 5.35
CA LYS A 285 -4.88 -20.86 6.70
C LYS A 285 -4.38 -19.55 7.31
N GLN A 286 -3.10 -19.22 7.19
CA GLN A 286 -2.56 -17.94 7.68
C GLN A 286 -3.31 -16.75 7.06
N ALA A 287 -3.54 -16.78 5.75
CA ALA A 287 -4.28 -15.74 5.05
C ALA A 287 -5.75 -15.66 5.52
N GLN A 288 -6.40 -16.81 5.73
CA GLN A 288 -7.77 -16.87 6.24
C GLN A 288 -7.88 -16.34 7.67
N ASP A 289 -6.95 -16.72 8.55
CA ASP A 289 -6.92 -16.27 9.95
C ASP A 289 -6.75 -14.74 10.02
N LEU A 290 -5.82 -14.16 9.24
CA LEU A 290 -5.67 -12.70 9.14
C LEU A 290 -6.96 -12.01 8.66
N ALA A 291 -7.63 -12.58 7.65
CA ALA A 291 -8.88 -12.03 7.14
C ALA A 291 -10.01 -12.07 8.18
N ASP A 292 -10.13 -13.18 8.90
CA ASP A 292 -11.16 -13.37 9.94
C ASP A 292 -10.89 -12.48 11.16
N ASP A 293 -9.63 -12.38 11.62
CA ASP A 293 -9.22 -11.50 12.72
C ASP A 293 -9.51 -10.01 12.39
N MET A 294 -9.15 -9.56 11.19
CA MET A 294 -9.45 -8.20 10.71
C MET A 294 -10.95 -7.94 10.57
N ALA A 295 -11.75 -8.98 10.30
CA ALA A 295 -13.20 -8.88 10.27
C ALA A 295 -13.85 -8.93 11.67
N GLY A 296 -13.07 -9.13 12.74
CA GLY A 296 -13.52 -9.17 14.12
C GLY A 296 -14.19 -10.50 14.51
N LYS A 297 -13.68 -11.62 13.99
CA LYS A 297 -14.11 -12.98 14.36
C LYS A 297 -13.24 -13.59 15.46
#